data_AF-A0A379WNQ2-F1
#
_entry.id   AF-A0A379WNQ2-F1
#
_cell.length_a   1.000
_cell.length_b   1.000
_cell.length_c   1.000
_cell.angle_alpha   90.00
_cell.angle_beta   90.00
_cell.angle_gamma   90.00
#
_symmetry.space_group_name_H-M   'P 1'
#
loop_
_entity.id
_entity.type
_entity.pdbx_description
1 polymer ?
#
loop_
_entity_poly.entity_id
_entity_poly.type
_entity_poly.pdbx_seq_one_letter_code
_entity_poly.pdbx_strand_id
1 'polypeptide(L)'
;MADEAQPLPDNALPRIVPLAWKTGTSYGYRDAWAIGVNARYIIGIWTGRPDGTPVVGQFGFASAVPLLNQVNNLLLAHTGRLPEDPRPQTVSRGRHLLAGRTDSACRRQQLSPPTGDMAA
;
A
#
# COMPACT_ATOMS: atom_id res chain seq x y z
N MET A 1 2.31 -17.78 26.24
CA MET A 1 3.53 -17.50 25.45
C MET A 1 3.09 -16.84 24.17
N ALA A 2 3.00 -15.51 24.14
CA ALA A 2 2.77 -14.76 22.92
C ALA A 2 4.14 -14.18 22.52
N ASP A 3 4.72 -14.76 21.48
CA ASP A 3 5.89 -14.19 20.82
C ASP A 3 5.41 -12.96 20.05
N GLU A 4 5.40 -11.79 20.70
CA GLU A 4 5.13 -10.53 20.02
C GLU A 4 6.34 -10.18 19.16
N ALA A 5 6.27 -10.55 17.89
CA ALA A 5 7.31 -10.29 16.91
C ALA A 5 7.71 -8.81 16.92
N GLN A 6 8.99 -8.54 17.20
CA GLN A 6 9.56 -7.22 17.12
C GLN A 6 9.39 -6.68 15.68
N PRO A 7 8.99 -5.41 15.47
CA PRO A 7 8.86 -4.87 14.12
C PRO A 7 10.20 -5.00 13.40
N LEU A 8 10.18 -5.56 12.19
CA LEU A 8 11.37 -5.67 11.37
C LEU A 8 11.95 -4.26 11.13
N PRO A 9 13.29 -4.09 11.24
CA PRO A 9 13.92 -2.82 10.90
C PRO A 9 13.63 -2.47 9.44
N ASP A 10 13.53 -1.18 9.10
CA ASP A 10 13.07 -0.74 7.78
C ASP A 10 13.92 -1.25 6.62
N ASN A 11 15.22 -1.48 6.86
CA ASN A 11 16.15 -2.08 5.88
C ASN A 11 15.88 -3.57 5.60
N ALA A 12 15.15 -4.25 6.49
CA ALA A 12 14.73 -5.63 6.33
C ALA A 12 13.34 -5.77 5.68
N LEU A 13 12.63 -4.65 5.45
CA LEU A 13 11.37 -4.65 4.71
C LEU A 13 11.63 -4.75 3.20
N PRO A 14 10.81 -5.49 2.44
CA PRO A 14 10.98 -5.58 1.00
C PRO A 14 10.86 -4.20 0.36
N ARG A 15 11.85 -3.83 -0.47
CA ARG A 15 11.79 -2.61 -1.29
C ARG A 15 10.77 -2.68 -2.41
N ILE A 16 10.23 -3.86 -2.72
CA ILE A 16 9.15 -3.99 -3.70
C ILE A 16 7.84 -3.65 -2.99
N VAL A 17 7.28 -2.49 -3.32
CA VAL A 17 5.97 -2.08 -2.79
C VAL A 17 4.87 -2.71 -3.63
N PRO A 18 3.96 -3.49 -3.04
CA PRO A 18 2.80 -3.99 -3.76
C PRO A 18 1.90 -2.83 -4.21
N LEU A 19 1.12 -3.06 -5.27
CA LEU A 19 0.14 -2.10 -5.77
C LEU A 19 -0.79 -1.66 -4.63
N ALA A 20 -0.74 -0.38 -4.26
CA ALA A 20 -1.71 0.22 -3.36
C ALA A 20 -2.88 0.73 -4.19
N TRP A 21 -4.11 0.57 -3.72
CA TRP A 21 -5.27 1.02 -4.48
C TRP A 21 -6.46 1.37 -3.61
N LYS A 22 -7.35 2.17 -4.19
CA LYS A 22 -8.62 2.57 -3.58
C LYS A 22 -9.75 2.40 -4.59
N THR A 23 -10.89 1.94 -4.10
CA THR A 23 -12.13 1.83 -4.86
C THR A 23 -13.04 3.03 -4.66
N GLY A 24 -13.83 3.32 -5.69
CA GLY A 24 -14.96 4.25 -5.66
C GLY A 24 -16.18 3.61 -6.32
N THR A 25 -17.38 3.93 -5.84
CA THR A 25 -18.64 3.47 -6.43
C THR A 25 -19.66 4.58 -6.28
N SER A 26 -20.25 4.98 -7.40
CA SER A 26 -21.30 5.99 -7.41
C SER A 26 -22.58 5.47 -6.75
N TYR A 27 -23.41 6.40 -6.27
CA TYR A 27 -24.76 6.06 -5.84
C TYR A 27 -25.57 5.48 -7.02
N GLY A 28 -26.29 4.38 -6.78
CA GLY A 28 -27.10 3.73 -7.80
C GLY A 28 -26.31 2.94 -8.86
N TYR A 29 -25.07 2.52 -8.55
CA TYR A 29 -24.28 1.58 -9.38
C TYR A 29 -24.09 2.00 -10.84
N ARG A 30 -23.83 3.29 -11.09
CA ARG A 30 -23.61 3.84 -12.44
C ARG A 30 -22.15 3.75 -12.87
N ASP A 31 -21.29 4.11 -11.93
CA ASP A 31 -19.84 4.11 -12.03
C ASP A 31 -19.20 3.22 -10.97
N ALA A 32 -18.23 2.43 -11.41
CA ALA A 32 -17.30 1.70 -10.58
C ALA A 32 -15.86 2.08 -10.94
N TRP A 33 -15.15 2.59 -9.94
CA TRP A 33 -13.77 3.09 -10.06
C TRP A 33 -12.79 2.25 -9.23
N ALA A 34 -11.60 2.06 -9.76
CA ALA A 34 -10.41 1.67 -9.01
C ALA A 34 -9.24 2.53 -9.44
N ILE A 35 -8.55 3.14 -8.49
CA ILE A 35 -7.31 3.89 -8.73
C ILE A 35 -6.21 3.20 -7.94
N GLY A 36 -5.16 2.79 -8.64
CA GLY A 36 -4.00 2.12 -8.08
C GLY A 36 -2.71 2.86 -8.37
N VAL A 37 -1.76 2.74 -7.44
CA VAL A 37 -0.42 3.32 -7.52
C VAL A 37 0.61 2.28 -7.12
N ASN A 38 1.66 2.17 -7.91
CA ASN A 38 2.90 1.50 -7.55
C ASN A 38 4.06 2.51 -7.74
N ALA A 39 5.30 2.11 -7.47
CA ALA A 39 6.43 3.03 -7.55
C ALA A 39 6.72 3.59 -8.97
N ARG A 40 6.07 3.07 -10.01
CA ARG A 40 6.30 3.48 -11.41
C ARG A 40 5.05 4.03 -12.11
N TYR A 41 3.86 3.58 -11.74
CA TYR A 41 2.63 3.83 -12.47
C TYR A 41 1.50 4.27 -11.55
N ILE A 42 0.68 5.17 -12.09
CA ILE A 42 -0.67 5.47 -11.59
C ILE A 42 -1.64 4.90 -12.62
N ILE A 43 -2.56 4.06 -12.18
CA ILE A 43 -3.52 3.35 -13.03
C ILE A 43 -4.92 3.71 -12.56
N GLY A 44 -5.73 4.29 -13.45
CA GLY A 44 -7.15 4.57 -13.20
C GLY A 44 -8.02 3.69 -14.08
N ILE A 45 -8.90 2.90 -13.47
CA ILE A 45 -9.91 2.10 -14.16
C ILE A 45 -11.29 2.61 -13.80
N TRP A 46 -12.07 2.89 -14.84
CA TRP A 46 -13.50 3.12 -14.75
C TRP A 46 -14.26 2.05 -15.52
N THR A 47 -15.37 1.62 -14.94
CA THR A 47 -16.35 0.81 -15.64
C THR A 47 -17.74 1.34 -15.32
N GLY A 48 -18.58 1.42 -16.35
CA GLY A 48 -19.92 1.96 -16.25
C GLY A 48 -20.52 2.10 -17.64
N ARG A 49 -21.80 2.48 -17.71
CA ARG A 49 -22.45 2.80 -18.99
C ARG A 49 -22.23 4.26 -19.35
N PRO A 50 -21.89 4.58 -20.62
CA PRO A 50 -21.67 5.96 -21.04
C PRO A 50 -22.88 6.90 -20.87
N ASP A 51 -24.08 6.34 -20.90
CA ASP A 51 -25.34 7.07 -20.68
C ASP A 51 -25.75 7.15 -19.20
N GLY A 52 -24.92 6.61 -18.30
CA GLY A 52 -25.10 6.71 -16.86
C GLY A 52 -26.24 5.87 -16.30
N THR A 53 -26.84 4.93 -17.03
CA THR A 53 -27.86 4.09 -16.38
C THR A 53 -27.21 3.06 -15.44
N PRO A 54 -27.89 2.70 -14.33
CA PRO A 54 -27.40 1.71 -13.38
C PRO A 54 -27.06 0.36 -14.02
N VAL A 55 -25.99 -0.26 -13.54
CA VAL A 55 -25.65 -1.66 -13.80
C VAL A 55 -25.63 -2.38 -12.45
N VAL A 56 -26.69 -3.14 -12.17
CA VAL A 56 -26.85 -3.82 -10.88
C VAL A 56 -25.70 -4.80 -10.66
N GLY A 57 -25.11 -4.77 -9.46
CA GLY A 57 -23.96 -5.61 -9.11
C GLY A 57 -22.61 -5.05 -9.57
N GLN A 58 -22.58 -3.92 -10.29
CA GLN A 58 -21.33 -3.25 -10.67
C GLN A 58 -20.88 -2.28 -9.56
N PHE A 59 -19.79 -2.62 -8.89
CA PHE A 59 -19.13 -1.76 -7.91
C PHE A 59 -17.60 -1.94 -7.96
N GLY A 60 -16.87 -0.95 -7.44
CA GLY A 60 -15.43 -0.78 -7.68
C GLY A 60 -14.61 -2.03 -7.36
N PHE A 61 -14.91 -2.71 -6.24
CA PHE A 61 -14.18 -3.92 -5.84
C PHE A 61 -14.46 -5.12 -6.77
N ALA A 62 -15.71 -5.35 -7.15
CA ALA A 62 -16.06 -6.52 -7.98
C ALA A 62 -15.75 -6.35 -9.46
N SER A 63 -15.70 -5.11 -9.97
CA SER A 63 -15.57 -4.83 -11.41
C SER A 63 -14.25 -4.16 -11.79
N ALA A 64 -13.90 -3.04 -11.14
CA ALA A 64 -12.74 -2.25 -11.53
C ALA A 64 -11.41 -2.81 -10.97
N VAL A 65 -11.39 -3.38 -9.76
CA VAL A 65 -10.17 -3.94 -9.15
C VAL A 65 -9.58 -5.13 -9.92
N PRO A 66 -10.36 -6.12 -10.40
CA PRO A 66 -9.81 -7.20 -11.22
C PRO A 66 -9.12 -6.68 -12.49
N LEU A 67 -9.71 -5.70 -13.16
CA LEU A 67 -9.10 -5.06 -14.35
C LEU A 67 -7.84 -4.29 -14.00
N LEU A 68 -7.84 -3.54 -12.88
CA LEU A 68 -6.66 -2.85 -12.36
C LEU A 68 -5.48 -3.83 -12.15
N ASN A 69 -5.75 -4.98 -11.53
CA ASN A 69 -4.74 -6.01 -11.28
C ASN A 69 -4.21 -6.62 -12.59
N GLN A 70 -5.09 -6.88 -13.56
CA GLN A 70 -4.67 -7.38 -14.88
C GLN A 70 -3.75 -6.38 -15.59
N VAL A 71 -4.13 -5.10 -15.64
CA VAL A 71 -3.31 -4.05 -16.26
C VAL A 71 -1.97 -3.91 -15.54
N ASN A 72 -1.97 -3.88 -14.20
CA ASN A 72 -0.73 -3.83 -13.43
C ASN A 72 0.19 -5.01 -13.76
N ASN A 73 -0.34 -6.24 -13.83
CA ASN A 73 0.46 -7.42 -14.16
C ASN A 73 1.06 -7.34 -15.58
N LEU A 74 0.30 -6.84 -16.56
CA LEU A 74 0.79 -6.63 -17.92
C LEU A 74 1.92 -5.59 -17.96
N LEU A 75 1.77 -4.47 -17.25
CA LEU A 75 2.79 -3.42 -17.17
C LEU A 75 4.08 -3.92 -16.51
N LEU A 76 3.95 -4.67 -15.41
CA LEU A 76 5.09 -5.26 -14.71
C LEU A 76 5.82 -6.28 -15.59
N ALA A 77 5.10 -7.17 -16.26
CA ALA A 77 5.66 -8.15 -17.17
C ALA A 77 6.40 -7.50 -18.34
N HIS A 78 5.87 -6.42 -18.91
CA HIS A 78 6.50 -5.69 -20.01
C HIS A 78 7.84 -5.05 -19.61
N THR A 79 7.94 -4.53 -18.38
CA THR A 79 9.17 -3.87 -17.92
C THR A 79 10.27 -4.82 -17.43
N GLY A 80 9.96 -6.09 -17.16
CA GLY A 80 10.91 -7.09 -16.67
C GLY A 80 11.55 -6.79 -15.30
N ARG A 81 11.13 -5.73 -14.62
CA ARG A 81 11.65 -5.32 -13.30
C ARG A 81 10.50 -4.91 -12.40
N LEU A 82 10.51 -5.41 -11.16
CA LEU A 82 9.55 -4.97 -10.15
C LEU A 82 9.91 -3.55 -9.68
N PRO A 83 8.93 -2.63 -9.60
CA PRO A 83 9.15 -1.28 -9.09
C PRO A 83 9.66 -1.32 -7.64
N GLU A 84 10.83 -0.72 -7.42
CA GLU A 84 11.35 -0.49 -6.08
C GLU A 84 10.78 0.81 -5.50
N ASP A 85 10.56 0.79 -4.20
CA ASP A 85 10.12 1.93 -3.42
C ASP A 85 11.07 3.12 -3.61
N PRO A 86 10.57 4.30 -4.01
CA PRO A 86 11.40 5.49 -4.17
C PRO A 86 11.82 6.10 -2.82
N ARG A 87 11.33 5.59 -1.67
CA ARG A 87 11.70 6.08 -0.34
C ARG A 87 13.23 6.12 -0.17
N PRO A 88 13.82 7.29 0.16
CA PRO A 88 15.23 7.40 0.48
C PRO A 88 15.61 6.54 1.69
N GLN A 89 16.86 6.09 1.75
CA GLN A 89 17.37 5.26 2.86
C GLN A 89 17.35 5.98 4.22
N THR A 90 17.26 7.31 4.21
CA THR A 90 17.16 8.14 5.42
C THR A 90 15.76 8.15 6.04
N VAL A 91 14.75 7.61 5.36
CA VAL A 91 13.37 7.59 5.85
C VAL A 91 13.12 6.31 6.64
N SER A 92 12.96 6.47 7.95
CA SER A 92 12.59 5.39 8.87
C SER A 92 11.13 5.53 9.37
N ARG A 93 10.51 4.41 9.71
CA ARG A 93 9.12 4.33 10.18
C ARG A 93 9.08 4.36 11.71
N GLY A 94 8.75 5.53 12.27
CA GLY A 94 8.38 5.65 13.68
C GLY A 94 6.93 5.19 13.89
N ARG A 95 6.69 4.13 14.66
CA ARG A 95 5.35 3.78 15.12
C ARG A 95 5.15 4.28 16.54
N HIS A 96 4.54 5.45 16.69
CA HIS A 96 4.08 5.93 17.98
C HIS A 96 2.79 5.20 18.37
N LEU A 97 2.84 4.46 19.48
CA LEU A 97 1.63 3.90 20.09
C LEU A 97 0.95 5.01 20.89
N LEU A 98 -0.38 5.13 20.76
CA LEU A 98 -1.16 6.07 21.55
C LEU A 98 -1.06 5.72 23.05
N ALA A 99 -0.87 6.75 23.87
CA ALA A 99 -0.74 6.62 25.32
C ALA A 99 -1.99 5.95 25.91
N GLY A 100 -1.78 4.83 26.62
CA GLY A 100 -2.85 4.03 27.25
C GLY A 100 -2.63 2.51 27.18
N ARG A 101 -1.71 2.04 26.33
CA ARG A 101 -1.31 0.63 26.27
C ARG A 101 0.00 0.42 27.04
N THR A 102 -0.10 0.08 28.32
CA THR A 102 1.05 -0.29 29.17
C THR A 102 1.48 -1.73 28.89
N ASP A 103 2.02 -1.96 27.71
CA ASP A 103 2.65 -3.25 27.39
C ASP A 103 4.17 -3.06 27.50
N SER A 104 4.86 -4.07 28.03
CA SER A 104 6.31 -4.09 28.31
C SER A 104 7.20 -3.69 27.12
N ALA A 105 6.67 -3.78 25.90
CA ALA A 105 7.30 -3.35 24.66
C ALA A 105 7.52 -1.81 24.59
N CYS A 106 6.66 -1.02 25.21
CA CYS A 106 6.73 0.45 25.22
C CYS A 106 8.02 0.97 25.88
N ARG A 107 8.45 0.33 26.99
CA ARG A 107 9.66 0.75 27.72
C ARG A 107 10.96 0.46 26.94
N ARG A 108 10.97 -0.53 26.05
CA ARG A 108 12.19 -0.99 25.36
C ARG A 108 12.52 -0.17 24.10
N GLN A 109 11.52 0.31 23.37
CA GLN A 109 11.74 1.11 22.15
C GLN A 109 12.28 2.51 22.44
N GLN A 110 12.00 3.07 23.62
CA GLN A 110 12.47 4.40 23.99
C GLN A 110 13.94 4.44 24.44
N LEU A 111 14.56 3.27 24.70
CA LEU A 111 15.93 3.16 25.22
C LEU A 111 16.98 2.77 24.16
N SER A 112 16.60 2.61 22.89
CA SER A 112 17.56 2.34 21.82
C SER A 112 18.03 3.67 21.21
N PRO A 113 19.26 4.14 21.49
CA PRO A 113 19.80 5.31 20.81
C PRO A 113 19.96 5.01 19.31
N PRO A 114 19.85 6.02 18.42
CA PRO A 114 20.22 5.83 17.03
C PRO A 114 21.70 5.48 17.00
N THR A 115 22.05 4.28 16.53
CA THR A 115 23.43 3.96 16.15
C THR A 115 23.73 4.74 14.87
N GLY A 116 23.98 6.04 15.02
CA GLY A 116 24.70 6.82 14.04
C GLY A 116 26.15 6.37 14.13
N ASP A 117 26.55 5.50 13.21
CA ASP A 117 27.94 5.09 13.13
C ASP A 117 28.76 6.26 12.60
N MET A 118 29.72 6.63 13.43
CA MET A 118 30.75 7.61 13.22
C MET A 118 31.78 6.96 12.31
N ALA A 119 31.82 7.34 11.03
CA ALA A 119 32.93 7.02 10.15
C ALA A 119 33.57 8.31 9.65
N ALA A 120 34.87 8.41 9.98
CA ALA A 120 35.79 9.50 9.72
C ALA A 120 36.08 9.73 8.22
#